data_AF-A0AA36AQQ9-F1
#
_entry.id   AF-A0AA36AQQ9-F1
#
_cell.length_a   1.000
_cell.length_b   1.000
_cell.length_c   1.000
_cell.angle_alpha   90.00
_cell.angle_beta   90.00
_cell.angle_gamma   90.00
#
_symmetry.space_group_name_H-M   'P 1'
#
loop_
_entity.id
_entity.type
_entity.pdbx_description
1 polymer ?
#
loop_
_entity_poly.entity_id
_entity_poly.type
_entity_poly.pdbx_seq_one_letter_code
_entity_poly.pdbx_strand_id
1 'polypeptide(L)'
;MAPKHAASSKAGTEPKCKQRMMTIGEKVKLLDMLKEGRTFAAVAYHFSMNESTVRYIKKDEANIRKMAVITYNKSAKRIITACNETIIHMEAALAVWIANCRKKNIALDMNIIQTKARSLYETFAAKDDSGEQKEEEEDKDDVEDPQTVTSCDSQSKKRPFLLEKSGLLSFRNASA
;
A
#
# COMPACT_ATOMS: atom_id res chain seq x y z
N MET A 1 -66.42 4.61 9.38
CA MET A 1 -66.09 3.17 9.38
C MET A 1 -64.82 2.94 8.58
N ALA A 2 -63.70 2.73 9.26
CA ALA A 2 -62.41 2.10 8.87
C ALA A 2 -61.38 2.45 9.98
N PRO A 3 -60.25 1.73 10.16
CA PRO A 3 -59.77 0.51 9.50
C PRO A 3 -59.32 -0.62 10.47
N LYS A 4 -59.30 -1.87 10.00
CA LYS A 4 -58.62 -3.01 10.66
C LYS A 4 -57.47 -3.49 9.76
N HIS A 5 -56.26 -3.01 10.01
CA HIS A 5 -55.04 -3.70 9.59
C HIS A 5 -54.47 -4.40 10.81
N ALA A 6 -54.47 -5.74 10.78
CA ALA A 6 -53.89 -6.58 11.82
C ALA A 6 -52.37 -6.42 11.79
N ALA A 7 -51.78 -6.10 12.95
CA ALA A 7 -50.35 -6.07 13.15
C ALA A 7 -49.79 -7.50 13.17
N SER A 8 -49.00 -7.84 12.16
CA SER A 8 -48.02 -8.92 12.27
C SER A 8 -46.74 -8.44 11.61
N SER A 9 -45.87 -7.82 12.40
CA SER A 9 -44.46 -7.74 12.05
C SER A 9 -43.67 -8.28 13.22
N LYS A 10 -43.13 -9.49 13.02
CA LYS A 10 -42.10 -10.06 13.87
C LYS A 10 -40.98 -9.04 13.96
N ALA A 11 -40.77 -8.47 15.14
CA ALA A 11 -39.56 -7.73 15.47
C ALA A 11 -38.41 -8.75 15.46
N GLY A 12 -37.80 -8.94 14.29
CA GLY A 12 -36.47 -9.49 14.20
C GLY A 12 -35.54 -8.52 14.90
N THR A 13 -34.94 -8.96 16.00
CA THR A 13 -33.79 -8.31 16.61
C THR A 13 -32.64 -8.37 15.62
N GLU A 14 -32.62 -7.46 14.64
CA GLU A 14 -31.43 -7.25 13.84
C GLU A 14 -30.30 -6.84 14.80
N PRO A 15 -29.20 -7.60 14.85
CA PRO A 15 -28.02 -7.15 15.58
C PRO A 15 -27.59 -5.85 14.92
N LYS A 16 -27.53 -4.76 15.71
CA LYS A 16 -26.96 -3.48 15.28
C LYS A 16 -25.60 -3.78 14.65
N CYS A 17 -25.54 -3.71 13.31
CA CYS A 17 -24.38 -4.14 12.53
C CYS A 17 -23.19 -3.33 13.03
N LYS A 18 -22.30 -3.98 13.78
CA LYS A 18 -21.05 -3.36 14.21
C LYS A 18 -20.28 -3.08 12.93
N GLN A 19 -20.01 -1.82 12.65
CA GLN A 19 -19.27 -1.41 11.45
C GLN A 19 -17.89 -2.07 11.49
N ARG A 20 -17.69 -3.14 10.72
CA ARG A 20 -16.41 -3.82 10.61
C ARG A 20 -15.46 -2.90 9.84
N MET A 21 -14.40 -2.44 10.49
CA MET A 21 -13.32 -1.71 9.84
C MET A 21 -12.56 -2.69 8.92
N MET A 22 -12.62 -2.47 7.61
CA MET A 22 -11.86 -3.27 6.64
C MET A 22 -10.46 -2.71 6.44
N THR A 23 -9.47 -3.60 6.39
CA THR A 23 -8.12 -3.27 5.94
C THR A 23 -8.11 -2.98 4.43
N ILE A 24 -7.08 -2.29 3.95
CA ILE A 24 -6.92 -2.00 2.52
C ILE A 24 -6.84 -3.28 1.69
N GLY A 25 -6.17 -4.33 2.20
CA GLY A 25 -6.05 -5.62 1.52
C GLY A 25 -7.40 -6.34 1.36
N GLU A 26 -8.24 -6.35 2.39
CA GLU A 26 -9.58 -6.94 2.31
C GLU A 26 -10.46 -6.21 1.30
N LYS A 27 -10.38 -4.88 1.22
CA LYS A 27 -11.10 -4.10 0.21
C LYS A 27 -10.62 -4.42 -1.21
N VAL A 28 -9.32 -4.65 -1.42
CA VAL A 28 -8.78 -5.08 -2.73
C VAL A 28 -9.33 -6.45 -3.12
N LYS A 29 -9.30 -7.43 -2.21
CA LYS A 29 -9.85 -8.77 -2.46
C LYS A 29 -11.34 -8.72 -2.82
N LEU A 30 -12.10 -7.89 -2.11
CA LEU A 30 -13.51 -7.62 -2.41
C LEU A 30 -13.69 -7.06 -3.83
N LEU A 31 -12.87 -6.11 -4.25
CA LEU A 31 -12.92 -5.53 -5.59
C LEU A 31 -12.54 -6.53 -6.68
N ASP A 32 -11.58 -7.42 -6.40
CA ASP A 32 -11.17 -8.46 -7.34
C ASP A 32 -12.28 -9.50 -7.55
N MET A 33 -12.99 -9.88 -6.49
CA MET A 33 -14.21 -10.71 -6.60
C MET A 33 -15.31 -10.07 -7.45
N LEU A 34 -15.47 -8.74 -7.38
CA LEU A 34 -16.41 -8.01 -8.25
C LEU A 34 -15.92 -7.99 -9.70
N LYS A 35 -14.60 -7.95 -9.95
CA LYS A 35 -14.03 -8.05 -11.30
C LYS A 35 -14.18 -9.44 -11.90
N GLU A 36 -14.13 -10.49 -11.08
CA GLU A 36 -14.43 -11.88 -11.47
C GLU A 36 -15.91 -12.10 -11.87
N GLY A 37 -16.77 -11.08 -11.72
CA GLY A 37 -18.17 -11.15 -12.08
C GLY A 37 -19.11 -11.63 -10.98
N ARG A 38 -18.64 -11.72 -9.72
CA ARG A 38 -19.53 -12.02 -8.59
C ARG A 38 -20.50 -10.86 -8.33
N THR A 39 -21.73 -11.20 -7.94
CA THR A 39 -22.76 -10.20 -7.64
C THR A 39 -22.46 -9.47 -6.33
N PHE A 40 -22.95 -8.24 -6.22
CA PHE A 40 -22.78 -7.42 -5.01
C PHE A 40 -23.31 -8.11 -3.75
N ALA A 41 -24.47 -8.78 -3.84
CA ALA A 41 -25.05 -9.53 -2.74
C ALA A 41 -24.15 -10.70 -2.30
N ALA A 42 -23.64 -11.51 -3.25
CA ALA A 42 -22.76 -12.63 -2.93
C ALA A 42 -21.47 -12.17 -2.23
N VAL A 43 -20.90 -11.05 -2.69
CA VAL A 43 -19.71 -10.44 -2.07
C VAL A 43 -20.05 -9.88 -0.68
N ALA A 44 -21.20 -9.22 -0.53
CA ALA A 44 -21.68 -8.70 0.75
C ALA A 44 -21.83 -9.82 1.80
N TYR A 45 -22.39 -10.97 1.42
CA TYR A 45 -22.49 -12.14 2.29
C TYR A 45 -21.12 -12.73 2.64
N HIS A 46 -20.20 -12.83 1.68
CA HIS A 46 -18.86 -13.36 1.92
C HIS A 46 -18.07 -12.57 2.97
N PHE A 47 -18.26 -11.24 3.01
CA PHE A 47 -17.62 -10.36 4.00
C PHE A 47 -18.52 -9.99 5.19
N SER A 48 -19.75 -10.53 5.25
CA SER A 48 -20.79 -10.20 6.22
C SER A 48 -21.05 -8.69 6.37
N MET A 49 -21.32 -8.02 5.24
CA MET A 49 -21.52 -6.57 5.16
C MET A 49 -22.82 -6.21 4.45
N ASN A 50 -23.26 -4.96 4.59
CA ASN A 50 -24.37 -4.42 3.80
C ASN A 50 -23.94 -4.21 2.34
N GLU A 51 -24.83 -4.50 1.40
CA GLU A 51 -24.59 -4.30 -0.04
C GLU A 51 -24.27 -2.82 -0.37
N SER A 52 -24.88 -1.88 0.34
CA SER A 52 -24.61 -0.45 0.21
C SER A 52 -23.12 -0.12 0.45
N THR A 53 -22.50 -0.75 1.45
CA THR A 53 -21.07 -0.61 1.74
C THR A 53 -20.23 -1.16 0.60
N VAL A 54 -20.60 -2.31 0.02
CA VAL A 54 -19.90 -2.91 -1.13
C VAL A 54 -19.94 -1.98 -2.34
N ARG A 55 -21.11 -1.36 -2.62
CA ARG A 55 -21.25 -0.37 -3.69
C ARG A 55 -20.39 0.87 -3.45
N TYR A 56 -20.32 1.35 -2.21
CA TYR A 56 -19.44 2.47 -1.85
C TYR A 56 -17.96 2.12 -2.06
N ILE A 57 -17.53 0.93 -1.65
CA ILE A 57 -16.17 0.42 -1.86
C ILE A 57 -15.85 0.33 -3.37
N LYS A 58 -16.80 -0.14 -4.19
CA LYS A 58 -16.64 -0.18 -5.65
C LYS A 58 -16.47 1.21 -6.26
N LYS A 59 -17.18 2.22 -5.73
CA LYS A 59 -17.04 3.61 -6.17
C LYS A 59 -15.64 4.18 -5.87
N ASP A 60 -15.05 3.81 -4.73
CA ASP A 60 -13.73 4.27 -4.29
C ASP A 60 -12.57 3.34 -4.75
N GLU A 61 -12.82 2.49 -5.75
CA GLU A 61 -11.86 1.47 -6.20
C GLU A 61 -10.48 2.04 -6.55
N ALA A 62 -10.44 3.15 -7.29
CA ALA A 62 -9.17 3.73 -7.73
C ALA A 62 -8.30 4.20 -6.55
N ASN A 63 -8.92 4.80 -5.53
CA ASN A 63 -8.22 5.24 -4.34
C ASN A 63 -7.73 4.05 -3.52
N ILE A 64 -8.59 3.05 -3.31
CA ILE A 64 -8.24 1.83 -2.57
C ILE A 64 -7.05 1.13 -3.24
N ARG A 65 -7.04 1.00 -4.57
CA ARG A 65 -5.91 0.40 -5.30
C ARG A 65 -4.64 1.24 -5.17
N LYS A 66 -4.72 2.57 -5.27
CA LYS A 66 -3.57 3.47 -5.02
C LYS A 66 -3.02 3.30 -3.60
N MET A 67 -3.89 3.32 -2.60
CA MET A 67 -3.51 3.09 -1.20
C MET A 67 -2.90 1.71 -0.99
N ALA A 68 -3.40 0.68 -1.66
CA ALA A 68 -2.82 -0.67 -1.58
C ALA A 68 -1.38 -0.68 -2.10
N VAL A 69 -1.13 -0.05 -3.25
CA VAL A 69 0.23 0.10 -3.80
C VAL A 69 1.12 0.88 -2.83
N ILE A 70 0.67 2.01 -2.31
CA ILE A 70 1.44 2.81 -1.34
C ILE A 70 1.74 2.01 -0.07
N THR A 71 0.76 1.25 0.44
CA THR A 71 0.91 0.46 1.67
C THR A 71 1.90 -0.68 1.47
N TYR A 72 1.79 -1.40 0.35
CA TYR A 72 2.73 -2.45 -0.05
C TYR A 72 4.14 -1.90 -0.22
N ASN A 73 4.31 -0.77 -0.91
CA ASN A 73 5.61 -0.11 -1.07
C ASN A 73 6.17 0.39 0.26
N LYS A 74 5.34 0.88 1.18
CA LYS A 74 5.79 1.27 2.53
C LYS A 74 6.23 0.05 3.35
N SER A 75 5.55 -1.09 3.24
CA SER A 75 6.04 -2.32 3.87
C SER A 75 7.34 -2.81 3.22
N ALA A 76 7.45 -2.80 1.90
CA ALA A 76 8.66 -3.21 1.20
C ALA A 76 9.83 -2.29 1.54
N LYS A 77 9.65 -0.97 1.48
CA LYS A 77 10.66 0.01 1.91
C LYS A 77 11.02 -0.17 3.37
N ARG A 78 10.06 -0.40 4.29
CA ARG A 78 10.39 -0.69 5.69
C ARG A 78 11.19 -1.99 5.85
N ILE A 79 10.91 -3.03 5.07
CA ILE A 79 11.69 -4.27 5.10
C ILE A 79 13.09 -4.03 4.54
N ILE A 80 13.23 -3.31 3.42
CA ILE A 80 14.53 -2.96 2.81
C ILE A 80 15.32 -2.00 3.71
N THR A 81 14.68 -1.04 4.38
CA THR A 81 15.37 -0.16 5.33
C THR A 81 15.72 -0.90 6.63
N ALA A 82 14.88 -1.82 7.09
CA ALA A 82 15.19 -2.65 8.26
C ALA A 82 16.30 -3.67 7.96
N CYS A 83 16.38 -4.15 6.71
CA CYS A 83 17.44 -4.99 6.19
C CYS A 83 18.45 -4.11 5.46
N ASN A 84 19.39 -3.47 6.18
CA ASN A 84 20.45 -2.63 5.61
C ASN A 84 20.94 -3.19 4.25
N GLU A 85 20.99 -2.36 3.20
CA GLU A 85 21.31 -2.81 1.83
C GLU A 85 22.62 -3.62 1.78
N THR A 86 23.60 -3.23 2.60
CA THR A 86 24.87 -3.93 2.83
C THR A 86 24.68 -5.39 3.30
N ILE A 87 23.71 -5.64 4.20
CA ILE A 87 23.38 -6.99 4.70
C ILE A 87 22.77 -7.83 3.58
N ILE A 88 21.86 -7.27 2.78
CA ILE A 88 21.24 -7.99 1.66
C ILE A 88 22.31 -8.42 0.63
N HIS A 89 23.21 -7.50 0.26
CA HIS A 89 24.31 -7.80 -0.66
C HIS A 89 25.27 -8.85 -0.07
N MET A 90 25.58 -8.75 1.22
CA MET A 90 26.39 -9.74 1.94
C MET A 90 25.72 -11.12 1.94
N GLU A 91 24.42 -11.23 2.23
CA GLU A 91 23.68 -12.50 2.25
C GLU A 91 23.64 -13.15 0.86
N ALA A 92 23.38 -12.37 -0.18
CA ALA A 92 23.36 -12.85 -1.56
C ALA A 92 24.73 -13.41 -2.00
N ALA A 93 25.81 -12.69 -1.72
CA ALA A 93 27.17 -13.14 -2.01
C ALA A 93 27.54 -14.40 -1.21
N LEU A 94 27.15 -14.46 0.06
CA LEU A 94 27.39 -15.61 0.92
C LEU A 94 26.62 -16.84 0.43
N ALA A 95 25.39 -16.69 -0.03
CA ALA A 95 24.57 -17.78 -0.57
C ALA A 95 25.21 -18.40 -1.84
N VAL A 96 25.70 -17.58 -2.75
CA VAL A 96 26.43 -18.04 -3.96
C VAL A 96 27.70 -18.79 -3.56
N TRP A 97 28.44 -18.27 -2.58
CA TRP A 97 29.64 -18.94 -2.08
C TRP A 97 29.33 -20.29 -1.43
N ILE A 98 28.30 -20.37 -0.58
CA ILE A 98 27.85 -21.64 0.03
C ILE A 98 27.44 -22.64 -1.05
N ALA A 99 26.71 -22.21 -2.08
CA ALA A 99 26.31 -23.08 -3.19
C ALA A 99 27.54 -23.64 -3.93
N ASN A 100 28.58 -22.84 -4.13
CA ASN A 100 29.83 -23.27 -4.74
C ASN A 100 30.61 -24.25 -3.84
N CYS A 101 30.60 -24.05 -2.52
CA CYS A 101 31.20 -24.96 -1.56
C CYS A 101 30.49 -26.33 -1.54
N ARG A 102 29.15 -26.34 -1.62
CA ARG A 102 28.36 -27.57 -1.73
C ARG A 102 28.70 -28.37 -2.99
N LYS A 103 28.82 -27.69 -4.15
CA LYS A 103 29.23 -28.34 -5.41
C LYS A 103 30.63 -28.96 -5.33
N LYS A 104 31.53 -28.37 -4.54
CA LYS A 104 32.90 -28.84 -4.34
C LYS A 104 33.03 -29.85 -3.18
N ASN A 105 31.92 -30.28 -2.58
CA ASN A 105 31.90 -31.16 -1.39
C ASN A 105 32.77 -30.66 -0.23
N ILE A 106 32.84 -29.33 -0.05
CA ILE A 106 33.56 -28.73 1.07
C ILE A 106 32.65 -28.78 2.29
N ALA A 107 33.10 -29.44 3.37
CA ALA A 107 32.41 -29.40 4.65
C ALA A 107 32.45 -27.97 5.20
N LEU A 108 31.28 -27.35 5.34
CA LEU A 108 31.14 -26.01 5.88
C LEU A 108 30.79 -26.09 7.36
N ASP A 109 31.69 -25.56 8.20
CA ASP A 109 31.40 -25.29 9.61
C ASP A 109 30.81 -23.89 9.78
N MET A 110 29.99 -23.71 10.81
CA MET A 110 29.35 -22.44 11.16
C MET A 110 30.38 -21.32 11.31
N ASN A 111 31.54 -21.61 11.92
CA ASN A 111 32.58 -20.61 12.13
C ASN A 111 33.20 -20.10 10.80
N ILE A 112 33.32 -20.99 9.82
CA ILE A 112 33.83 -20.64 8.48
C ILE A 112 32.82 -19.75 7.76
N ILE A 113 31.53 -20.09 7.84
CA ILE A 113 30.44 -19.30 7.25
C ILE A 113 30.41 -17.90 7.88
N GLN A 114 30.49 -17.81 9.22
CA GLN A 114 30.49 -16.53 9.92
C GLN A 114 31.72 -15.67 9.59
N THR A 115 32.89 -16.27 9.48
CA THR A 115 34.13 -15.55 9.11
C THR A 115 34.03 -15.01 7.68
N LYS A 116 33.48 -15.81 6.76
CA LYS A 116 33.26 -15.35 5.38
C LYS A 116 32.21 -14.24 5.30
N ALA A 117 31.13 -14.34 6.09
CA ALA A 117 30.11 -13.31 6.19
C ALA A 117 30.68 -11.97 6.68
N ARG A 118 31.50 -11.99 7.75
CA ARG A 118 32.17 -10.79 8.28
C ARG A 118 33.07 -10.12 7.23
N SER A 119 33.92 -10.91 6.56
CA SER A 119 34.78 -10.39 5.49
C SER A 119 33.98 -9.78 4.34
N LEU A 120 32.86 -10.39 3.93
CA LEU A 120 32.00 -9.83 2.89
C LEU A 120 31.34 -8.52 3.35
N TYR A 121 30.85 -8.48 4.58
CA TYR A 121 30.24 -7.29 5.16
C TYR A 121 31.20 -6.11 5.18
N GLU A 122 32.44 -6.31 5.63
CA GLU A 122 33.49 -5.27 5.62
C GLU A 122 33.75 -4.73 4.20
N THR A 123 33.78 -5.61 3.19
CA THR A 123 33.99 -5.18 1.79
C THR A 123 32.84 -4.40 1.19
N PHE A 124 31.61 -4.63 1.65
CA PHE A 124 30.43 -3.90 1.18
C PHE A 124 30.23 -2.61 1.97
N ALA A 125 30.45 -2.62 3.29
CA ALA A 125 30.38 -1.43 4.14
C ALA A 125 31.42 -0.36 3.72
N ALA A 126 32.62 -0.77 3.31
CA ALA A 126 33.64 0.15 2.80
C ALA A 126 33.28 0.81 1.45
N LYS A 127 32.39 0.18 0.66
CA LYS A 127 31.91 0.74 -0.62
C LYS A 127 30.79 1.76 -0.43
N ASP A 128 30.00 1.63 0.63
CA ASP A 128 28.89 2.54 0.91
C ASP A 128 29.38 3.90 1.47
N ASP A 129 30.59 3.97 2.06
CA ASP A 129 31.25 5.20 2.56
C ASP A 129 32.09 5.95 1.49
N SER A 130 32.35 5.35 0.33
CA SER A 130 33.18 5.92 -0.75
C SER A 130 32.36 6.44 -1.92
N GLY A 131 31.28 7.17 -1.61
CA GLY A 131 30.49 7.89 -2.60
C GLY A 131 31.15 9.20 -3.03
N GLU A 132 32.15 9.13 -3.92
CA GLU A 132 32.44 10.16 -4.94
C GLU A 132 33.56 9.68 -5.88
N GLN A 133 33.16 9.16 -7.05
CA GLN A 133 33.90 9.37 -8.31
C GLN A 133 32.88 9.60 -9.42
N LYS A 134 32.69 10.88 -9.73
CA LYS A 134 32.22 11.37 -11.03
C LYS A 134 33.43 11.50 -11.96
N GLU A 135 33.30 10.95 -13.17
CA GLU A 135 33.87 11.39 -14.45
C GLU A 135 32.76 10.96 -15.45
N GLU A 136 31.93 11.78 -16.14
CA GLU A 136 32.16 13.00 -16.95
C GLU A 136 33.46 12.85 -17.75
N GLU A 137 33.51 12.74 -19.08
CA GLU A 137 32.81 13.42 -20.18
C GLU A 137 33.26 12.72 -21.51
N GLU A 138 32.51 12.66 -22.62
CA GLU A 138 32.49 13.59 -23.77
C GLU A 138 31.84 12.80 -24.95
N ASP A 139 31.20 13.31 -25.99
CA ASP A 139 30.73 14.63 -26.44
C ASP A 139 30.08 14.41 -27.83
N LYS A 140 29.36 15.43 -28.33
CA LYS A 140 29.01 15.77 -29.73
C LYS A 140 27.58 15.50 -30.20
N ASP A 141 26.73 16.55 -30.27
CA ASP A 141 26.56 17.56 -31.36
C ASP A 141 25.42 17.05 -32.30
N ASP A 142 24.33 17.72 -32.71
CA ASP A 142 24.01 19.14 -32.90
C ASP A 142 22.50 19.28 -33.32
N VAL A 143 21.86 20.44 -33.03
CA VAL A 143 20.95 21.25 -33.91
C VAL A 143 19.56 20.65 -34.32
N GLU A 144 18.36 21.28 -34.32
CA GLU A 144 17.86 22.68 -34.39
C GLU A 144 16.37 22.75 -33.94
N ASP A 145 15.91 23.93 -33.51
CA ASP A 145 14.51 24.35 -33.28
C ASP A 145 13.86 24.80 -34.63
N PRO A 146 12.53 24.72 -34.86
CA PRO A 146 11.69 25.85 -34.48
C PRO A 146 10.26 25.50 -34.00
N GLN A 147 9.87 26.19 -32.93
CA GLN A 147 8.54 26.62 -32.49
C GLN A 147 7.36 26.50 -33.47
N THR A 148 6.23 25.95 -32.98
CA THR A 148 4.89 26.40 -33.40
C THR A 148 4.00 26.67 -32.20
N VAL A 149 3.68 27.95 -32.06
CA VAL A 149 2.63 28.53 -31.22
C VAL A 149 1.25 28.00 -31.61
N THR A 150 0.48 27.47 -30.66
CA THR A 150 -0.99 27.64 -30.67
C THR A 150 -1.51 27.75 -29.25
N SER A 151 -1.92 28.96 -28.93
CA SER A 151 -2.92 29.31 -27.92
C SER A 151 -4.06 28.28 -27.83
N CYS A 152 -4.40 27.85 -26.62
CA CYS A 152 -5.81 27.81 -26.25
C CYS A 152 -5.97 27.92 -24.72
N ASP A 153 -6.37 29.12 -24.34
CA ASP A 153 -6.97 29.48 -23.07
C ASP A 153 -8.19 28.60 -22.76
N SER A 154 -8.25 28.05 -21.55
CA SER A 154 -9.51 27.66 -20.92
C SER A 154 -9.33 27.57 -19.41
N GLN A 155 -9.45 28.73 -18.78
CA GLN A 155 -9.83 28.83 -17.39
C GLN A 155 -11.21 28.20 -17.20
N SER A 156 -11.40 27.35 -16.19
CA SER A 156 -12.61 27.40 -15.36
C SER A 156 -12.55 26.54 -14.10
N LYS A 157 -12.55 27.27 -12.98
CA LYS A 157 -13.38 27.05 -11.78
C LYS A 157 -12.88 26.01 -10.78
N LYS A 158 -11.97 26.49 -9.92
CA LYS A 158 -12.11 26.31 -8.47
C LYS A 158 -13.52 26.75 -8.07
N ARG A 159 -14.28 25.90 -7.37
CA ARG A 159 -15.39 26.35 -6.54
C ARG A 159 -15.10 26.06 -5.07
N PRO A 160 -15.36 27.03 -4.19
CA PRO A 160 -14.99 26.99 -2.79
C PRO A 160 -15.90 26.06 -1.99
N PHE A 161 -15.23 25.43 -1.04
CA PHE A 161 -15.73 24.83 0.18
C PHE A 161 -16.79 25.73 0.84
N LEU A 162 -18.03 25.25 0.98
CA LEU A 162 -19.02 25.82 1.89
C LEU A 162 -19.34 24.79 2.98
N LEU A 163 -18.66 25.00 4.10
CA LEU A 163 -19.14 24.99 5.47
C LEU A 163 -20.53 24.37 5.74
N GLU A 164 -20.55 23.27 6.49
CA GLU A 164 -21.52 23.13 7.58
C GLU A 164 -20.77 23.05 8.91
N LYS A 165 -20.91 24.12 9.70
CA LYS A 165 -20.68 24.12 11.14
C LYS A 165 -21.94 23.56 11.80
N SER A 166 -21.83 22.48 12.55
CA SER A 166 -22.65 22.28 13.75
C SER A 166 -22.07 21.15 14.61
N GLY A 167 -21.97 21.37 15.93
CA GLY A 167 -21.66 20.32 16.91
C GLY A 167 -20.45 20.53 17.82
N LEU A 168 -20.14 21.76 18.27
CA LEU A 168 -19.34 21.92 19.49
C LEU A 168 -20.24 21.61 20.69
N LEU A 169 -20.20 20.37 21.16
CA LEU A 169 -20.85 19.95 22.39
C LEU A 169 -20.00 20.43 23.58
N SER A 170 -20.66 21.16 24.46
CA SER A 170 -20.12 21.80 25.66
C SER A 170 -19.60 20.78 26.66
N PHE A 171 -18.36 20.95 27.13
CA PHE A 171 -17.87 20.37 28.38
C PHE A 171 -17.91 21.46 29.46
N ARG A 172 -18.86 21.36 30.40
CA ARG A 172 -18.80 22.07 31.68
C ARG A 172 -18.62 21.02 32.76
N ASN A 173 -17.40 20.93 33.29
CA ASN A 173 -17.09 20.15 34.50
C ASN A 173 -17.74 20.82 35.70
N ALA A 174 -18.44 20.05 36.52
CA ALA A 174 -18.78 20.38 37.89
C ALA A 174 -18.29 19.22 38.75
N SER A 175 -17.26 19.47 39.56
CA SER A 175 -16.88 18.61 40.68
C SER A 175 -17.36 19.35 41.93
N ALA A 176 -18.20 18.69 42.71
CA ALA A 176 -18.45 18.98 44.11
C ALA A 176 -17.88 17.83 44.93
#